data_AF-A0A0P1ACT9-F1
#
_entry.id   AF-A0A0P1ACT9-F1
#
_cell.length_a   1.000
_cell.length_b   1.000
_cell.length_c   1.000
_cell.angle_alpha   90.00
_cell.angle_beta   90.00
_cell.angle_gamma   90.00
#
_symmetry.space_group_name_H-M   'P 1'
#
loop_
_entity.id
_entity.type
_entity.pdbx_description
1 polymer ?
#
loop_
_entity_poly.entity_id
_entity_poly.type
_entity_poly.pdbx_seq_one_letter_code
_entity_poly.pdbx_strand_id
1 'polypeptide(L)'
;MHSQVPLLLLLCLTIPFINAKKNTSIAIVAPESSWGRIYLRNGLAPIQYFRDNFGGFMTAHEVSFYFPKQTEDRFGCQLLPEQELLEVKATNRSSVLIVDRGQCTFELKARLADQMGAAALVIISDTDDVSAPVADLAIDDQISIASVMIRRSAGHMLRHVAKHMTIYGRLIPMTCERKPYICKPRYDVEEDYIKAASARSGFVSILQEDQDEVRMGHFLAATYGSVLHTKMAFPLAILLDEKLACTNVVTDDKNPLEYQGKAILLPIAPTGPCTTLEKVSNAQRRGASVVILKQQENTTFLTPPSVRRSWHAYNITIPVLAVSNGVGVNLATHNDRDAVNLRFEVSNGFADAWDLVREFSVRSAWPKRVQRCSQTLTQLLAQARGLGGDHEVEKALKNVFVTVVGGQLESTDHSDDLYEHHSRDESIHIVENVQTRDEL
;
A
#
# COMPACT_ATOMS: atom_id res chain seq x y z
N MET A 1 -12.15 17.05 74.15
CA MET A 1 -13.29 17.99 74.04
C MET A 1 -12.87 19.12 73.14
N HIS A 2 -13.70 19.40 72.12
CA HIS A 2 -13.77 20.59 71.27
C HIS A 2 -12.47 21.08 70.60
N SER A 3 -12.32 20.79 69.31
CA SER A 3 -11.52 21.60 68.40
C SER A 3 -12.43 22.19 67.34
N GLN A 4 -12.39 23.52 67.26
CA GLN A 4 -13.24 24.38 66.45
C GLN A 4 -12.83 24.37 64.97
N VAL A 5 -13.84 24.49 64.12
CA VAL A 5 -13.78 24.63 62.65
C VAL A 5 -13.61 26.11 62.30
N PRO A 6 -12.71 26.50 61.37
CA PRO A 6 -12.78 27.82 60.76
C PRO A 6 -13.63 27.79 59.49
N LEU A 7 -14.58 28.71 59.52
CA LEU A 7 -15.44 29.26 58.48
C LEU A 7 -14.65 29.63 57.21
N LEU A 8 -15.05 29.12 56.03
CA LEU A 8 -14.64 29.68 54.75
C LEU A 8 -15.88 30.05 53.92
N LEU A 9 -15.91 31.31 53.49
CA LEU A 9 -16.97 32.00 52.75
C LEU A 9 -17.40 31.25 51.48
N LEU A 10 -18.70 31.05 51.35
CA LEU A 10 -19.37 30.66 50.10
C LEU A 10 -19.67 31.94 49.29
N LEU A 11 -18.94 32.16 48.20
CA LEU A 11 -19.26 33.20 47.21
C LEU A 11 -20.30 32.63 46.22
N CYS A 12 -21.56 33.04 46.38
CA CYS A 12 -22.62 32.77 45.41
C CYS A 12 -22.41 33.61 44.14
N LEU A 13 -21.93 32.97 43.07
CA LEU A 13 -22.02 33.49 41.70
C LEU A 13 -23.30 32.95 41.06
N THR A 14 -24.32 33.80 40.98
CA THR A 14 -25.53 33.56 40.18
C THR A 14 -25.20 33.77 38.70
N ILE A 15 -25.15 32.67 37.93
CA ILE A 15 -25.09 32.71 36.46
C ILE A 15 -26.54 32.69 35.93
N PRO A 16 -26.95 33.61 35.05
CA PRO A 16 -28.28 33.57 34.45
C PRO A 16 -28.40 32.37 33.50
N PHE A 17 -29.47 31.60 33.67
CA PHE A 17 -29.89 30.56 32.73
C PHE A 17 -30.23 31.20 31.38
N ILE A 18 -29.28 31.17 30.44
CA ILE A 18 -29.57 31.37 29.02
C ILE A 18 -30.19 30.08 28.51
N ASN A 19 -31.49 30.16 28.23
CA ASN A 19 -32.29 29.10 27.66
C ASN A 19 -31.89 28.90 26.18
N ALA A 20 -30.79 28.19 25.95
CA ALA A 20 -30.38 27.79 24.61
C ALA A 20 -31.30 26.66 24.13
N LYS A 21 -32.31 27.02 23.31
CA LYS A 21 -33.02 26.07 22.45
C LYS A 21 -31.97 25.32 21.62
N LYS A 22 -31.64 24.11 22.07
CA LYS A 22 -30.80 23.16 21.35
C LYS A 22 -31.61 22.67 20.15
N ASN A 23 -31.58 23.44 19.06
CA ASN A 23 -31.94 22.95 17.74
C ASN A 23 -31.03 21.76 17.47
N THR A 24 -31.52 20.58 17.77
CA THR A 24 -30.87 19.32 17.44
C THR A 24 -31.07 19.20 15.94
N SER A 25 -30.19 19.85 15.17
CA SER A 25 -30.03 19.53 13.77
C SER A 25 -29.62 18.07 13.75
N ILE A 26 -30.57 17.19 13.40
CA ILE A 26 -30.27 15.83 12.99
C ILE A 26 -29.23 15.99 11.89
N ALA A 27 -27.97 15.69 12.20
CA ALA A 27 -26.93 15.67 11.19
C ALA A 27 -27.39 14.65 10.17
N ILE A 28 -27.83 15.13 9.00
CA ILE A 28 -28.23 14.29 7.88
C ILE A 28 -26.98 13.49 7.55
N VAL A 29 -26.93 12.24 7.99
CA VAL A 29 -25.85 11.32 7.68
C VAL A 29 -25.87 11.19 6.17
N ALA A 30 -24.90 11.80 5.50
CA ALA A 30 -24.80 11.75 4.06
C ALA A 30 -24.87 10.27 3.62
N PRO A 31 -25.62 9.94 2.55
CA PRO A 31 -25.72 8.57 2.08
C PRO A 31 -24.33 8.04 1.76
N GLU A 32 -24.12 6.77 2.09
CA GLU A 32 -22.85 6.10 1.81
C GLU A 32 -22.63 5.98 0.29
N SER A 33 -21.38 6.15 -0.13
CA SER A 33 -21.03 6.15 -1.56
C SER A 33 -21.34 4.80 -2.22
N SER A 34 -21.83 4.83 -3.45
CA SER A 34 -22.07 3.63 -4.27
C SER A 34 -20.78 2.99 -4.80
N TRP A 35 -19.62 3.54 -4.45
CA TRP A 35 -18.33 2.98 -4.82
C TRP A 35 -17.31 3.19 -3.71
N GLY A 36 -16.27 2.36 -3.71
CA GLY A 36 -15.19 2.45 -2.76
C GLY A 36 -13.99 1.61 -3.16
N ARG A 37 -13.13 1.35 -2.19
CA ARG A 37 -11.90 0.56 -2.36
C ARG A 37 -11.70 -0.41 -1.21
N ILE A 38 -11.24 -1.62 -1.56
CA ILE A 38 -10.75 -2.59 -0.58
C ILE A 38 -9.25 -2.35 -0.40
N TYR A 39 -8.85 -2.07 0.84
CA TYR A 39 -7.46 -1.92 1.25
C TYR A 39 -7.05 -3.13 2.07
N LEU A 40 -6.21 -3.98 1.48
CA LEU A 40 -5.70 -5.19 2.13
C LEU A 40 -4.53 -4.84 3.05
N ARG A 41 -4.43 -5.55 4.17
CA ARG A 41 -3.23 -5.53 5.01
C ARG A 41 -2.04 -6.03 4.21
N ASN A 42 -0.96 -5.26 4.18
CA ASN A 42 0.22 -5.45 3.35
C ASN A 42 -0.09 -5.51 1.84
N GLY A 43 -1.27 -5.04 1.41
CA GLY A 43 -1.63 -4.95 0.00
C GLY A 43 -0.88 -3.82 -0.70
N LEU A 44 -0.41 -4.08 -1.92
CA LEU A 44 0.28 -3.08 -2.74
C LEU A 44 -0.67 -2.10 -3.42
N ALA A 45 -1.85 -2.57 -3.81
CA ALA A 45 -2.82 -1.78 -4.54
C ALA A 45 -4.25 -1.96 -4.00
N PRO A 46 -5.05 -0.88 -3.97
CA PRO A 46 -6.45 -0.99 -3.60
C PRO A 46 -7.28 -1.63 -4.72
N ILE A 47 -8.28 -2.41 -4.33
CA ILE A 47 -9.25 -3.03 -5.24
C ILE A 47 -10.49 -2.15 -5.30
N GLN A 48 -10.84 -1.65 -6.49
CA GLN A 48 -12.09 -0.91 -6.68
C GLN A 48 -13.29 -1.86 -6.50
N TYR A 49 -14.30 -1.41 -5.75
CA TYR A 49 -15.60 -2.06 -5.67
C TYR A 49 -16.75 -1.10 -5.97
N PHE A 50 -17.88 -1.67 -6.37
CA PHE A 50 -19.15 -0.97 -6.53
C PHE A 50 -20.16 -1.58 -5.58
N ARG A 51 -20.75 -0.74 -4.73
CA ARG A 51 -21.71 -1.11 -3.70
C ARG A 51 -23.11 -1.15 -4.27
N ASP A 52 -23.90 -2.09 -3.80
CA ASP A 52 -25.32 -2.16 -4.11
C ASP A 52 -26.13 -1.00 -3.48
N ASN A 53 -27.38 -0.83 -3.90
CA ASN A 53 -28.30 0.15 -3.34
C ASN A 53 -29.07 -0.37 -2.11
N PHE A 54 -28.90 -1.65 -1.76
CA PHE A 54 -29.51 -2.28 -0.60
C PHE A 54 -28.48 -2.74 0.44
N GLY A 55 -28.99 -3.25 1.56
CA GLY A 55 -28.17 -3.78 2.64
C GLY A 55 -27.82 -2.72 3.68
N GLY A 56 -27.07 -3.13 4.69
CA GLY A 56 -26.55 -2.24 5.72
C GLY A 56 -25.34 -1.42 5.28
N PHE A 57 -24.74 -0.73 6.25
CA PHE A 57 -23.51 0.06 6.06
C PHE A 57 -22.29 -0.82 5.84
N MET A 58 -21.22 -0.28 5.23
CA MET A 58 -19.94 -0.99 5.19
C MET A 58 -19.39 -1.25 6.60
N THR A 59 -18.62 -2.34 6.69
CA THR A 59 -17.93 -2.74 7.92
C THR A 59 -16.91 -1.67 8.32
N ALA A 60 -17.08 -1.08 9.50
CA ALA A 60 -16.19 -0.03 10.03
C ALA A 60 -14.83 -0.56 10.54
N HIS A 61 -14.63 -1.89 10.57
CA HIS A 61 -13.43 -2.54 11.08
C HIS A 61 -12.77 -3.43 10.03
N GLU A 62 -11.55 -3.88 10.31
CA GLU A 62 -10.83 -4.82 9.44
C GLU A 62 -11.46 -6.21 9.55
N VAL A 63 -11.62 -6.86 8.41
CA VAL A 63 -12.32 -8.13 8.26
C VAL A 63 -11.43 -9.15 7.55
N SER A 64 -11.65 -10.44 7.83
CA SER A 64 -11.06 -11.52 7.06
C SER A 64 -11.87 -11.80 5.81
N PHE A 65 -11.21 -12.05 4.68
CA PHE A 65 -11.86 -12.41 3.43
C PHE A 65 -11.91 -13.94 3.31
N TYR A 66 -13.12 -14.49 3.29
CA TYR A 66 -13.38 -15.92 3.26
C TYR A 66 -13.80 -16.38 1.86
N PHE A 67 -13.10 -17.37 1.32
CA PHE A 67 -13.45 -18.04 0.09
C PHE A 67 -14.03 -19.43 0.41
N PRO A 68 -15.22 -19.78 -0.10
CA PRO A 68 -15.73 -21.15 -0.03
C PRO A 68 -14.70 -22.15 -0.56
N LYS A 69 -14.47 -23.24 0.19
CA LYS A 69 -13.45 -24.25 -0.14
C LYS A 69 -13.90 -25.11 -1.31
N GLN A 70 -15.18 -25.48 -1.35
CA GLN A 70 -15.77 -26.26 -2.46
C GLN A 70 -16.02 -25.38 -3.68
N THR A 71 -15.93 -25.97 -4.86
CA THR A 71 -16.07 -25.26 -6.15
C THR A 71 -17.50 -24.85 -6.46
N GLU A 72 -18.44 -25.71 -6.09
CA GLU A 72 -19.89 -25.59 -6.22
C GLU A 72 -20.44 -24.46 -5.34
N ASP A 73 -19.87 -24.28 -4.15
CA ASP A 73 -20.27 -23.25 -3.20
C ASP A 73 -19.77 -21.85 -3.55
N ARG A 74 -18.88 -21.74 -4.53
CA ARG A 74 -18.32 -20.45 -4.96
C ARG A 74 -19.37 -19.48 -5.44
N PHE A 75 -20.54 -19.94 -5.87
CA PHE A 75 -21.61 -19.04 -6.28
C PHE A 75 -22.43 -18.50 -5.10
N GLY A 76 -22.32 -19.03 -3.88
CA GLY A 76 -23.10 -18.53 -2.74
C GLY A 76 -24.61 -18.64 -2.91
N CYS A 77 -25.07 -19.65 -3.65
CA CYS A 77 -26.50 -19.89 -3.91
C CYS A 77 -27.14 -20.85 -2.91
N GLN A 78 -26.35 -21.40 -1.98
CA GLN A 78 -26.76 -22.28 -0.90
C GLN A 78 -25.98 -21.95 0.37
N LEU A 79 -26.42 -22.52 1.50
CA LEU A 79 -25.63 -22.43 2.73
C LEU A 79 -24.31 -23.19 2.58
N LEU A 80 -23.23 -22.67 3.16
CA LEU A 80 -21.95 -23.37 3.21
C LEU A 80 -22.11 -24.69 3.99
N PRO A 81 -21.30 -25.71 3.66
CA PRO A 81 -21.20 -26.94 4.45
C PRO A 81 -21.00 -26.63 5.93
N GLU A 82 -21.54 -27.48 6.81
CA GLU A 82 -21.60 -27.22 8.26
C GLU A 82 -20.25 -26.79 8.86
N GLN A 83 -19.16 -27.45 8.45
CA GLN A 83 -17.81 -27.11 8.91
C GLN A 83 -17.38 -25.68 8.53
N GLU A 84 -17.61 -25.26 7.28
CA GLU A 84 -17.29 -23.92 6.80
C GLU A 84 -18.23 -22.86 7.40
N LEU A 85 -19.51 -23.22 7.56
CA LEU A 85 -20.50 -22.37 8.23
C LEU A 85 -20.11 -22.05 9.67
N LEU A 86 -19.60 -23.05 10.41
CA LEU A 86 -19.08 -22.86 11.76
C LEU A 86 -17.86 -21.93 11.78
N GLU A 87 -16.95 -22.04 10.82
CA GLU A 87 -15.80 -21.13 10.69
C GLU A 87 -16.26 -19.68 10.48
N VAL A 88 -17.17 -19.44 9.54
CA VAL A 88 -17.69 -18.08 9.27
C VAL A 88 -18.43 -17.54 10.51
N LYS A 89 -19.31 -18.32 11.13
CA LYS A 89 -20.04 -17.91 12.34
C LYS A 89 -19.12 -17.61 13.53
N ALA A 90 -18.06 -18.41 13.71
CA ALA A 90 -17.09 -18.23 14.79
C ALA A 90 -16.36 -16.88 14.70
N THR A 91 -16.30 -16.26 13.52
CA THR A 91 -15.72 -14.92 13.35
C THR A 91 -16.63 -13.78 13.81
N ASN A 92 -17.87 -14.06 14.25
CA ASN A 92 -18.80 -13.10 14.84
C ASN A 92 -18.92 -11.79 14.04
N ARG A 93 -19.35 -11.88 12.77
CA ARG A 93 -19.47 -10.72 11.86
C ARG A 93 -18.14 -10.01 11.56
N SER A 94 -17.01 -10.73 11.59
CA SER A 94 -15.70 -10.22 11.14
C SER A 94 -15.13 -10.94 9.90
N SER A 95 -15.94 -11.77 9.22
CA SER A 95 -15.59 -12.35 7.91
C SER A 95 -16.47 -11.84 6.79
N VAL A 96 -15.86 -11.48 5.67
CA VAL A 96 -16.54 -11.15 4.42
C VAL A 96 -16.53 -12.37 3.52
N LEU A 97 -17.71 -12.79 3.08
CA LEU A 97 -17.85 -13.91 2.16
C LEU A 97 -17.53 -13.43 0.74
N ILE A 98 -16.65 -14.12 0.02
CA ILE A 98 -16.35 -13.85 -1.38
C ILE A 98 -16.93 -14.96 -2.27
N VAL A 99 -17.79 -14.57 -3.22
CA VAL A 99 -18.46 -15.48 -4.14
C VAL A 99 -18.37 -15.00 -5.59
N ASP A 100 -18.56 -15.90 -6.54
CA ASP A 100 -18.63 -15.64 -7.97
C ASP A 100 -20.06 -15.24 -8.39
N ARG A 101 -20.14 -14.34 -9.37
CA ARG A 101 -21.39 -13.99 -10.05
C ARG A 101 -21.94 -15.19 -10.82
N GLY A 102 -23.26 -15.32 -10.85
CA GLY A 102 -23.97 -16.35 -11.61
C GLY A 102 -24.83 -17.28 -10.75
N GLN A 103 -25.52 -18.22 -11.41
CA GLN A 103 -26.41 -19.27 -10.84
C GLN A 103 -27.66 -18.81 -10.07
N CYS A 104 -27.57 -17.73 -9.31
CA CYS A 104 -28.68 -17.17 -8.54
C CYS A 104 -28.58 -15.64 -8.45
N THR A 105 -29.61 -15.01 -7.90
CA THR A 105 -29.74 -13.56 -7.80
C THR A 105 -28.82 -12.96 -6.73
N PHE A 106 -28.56 -11.65 -6.80
CA PHE A 106 -27.71 -10.96 -5.83
C PHE A 106 -28.35 -10.88 -4.44
N GLU A 107 -29.68 -10.73 -4.36
CA GLU A 107 -30.43 -10.73 -3.10
C GLU A 107 -30.28 -12.06 -2.39
N LEU A 108 -30.41 -13.18 -3.12
CA LEU A 108 -30.29 -14.50 -2.53
C LEU A 108 -28.88 -14.71 -1.94
N LYS A 109 -27.83 -14.34 -2.67
CA LYS A 109 -26.44 -14.41 -2.19
C LYS A 109 -26.26 -13.58 -0.91
N ALA A 110 -26.75 -12.34 -0.92
CA ALA A 110 -26.61 -11.44 0.22
C ALA A 110 -27.41 -11.91 1.45
N ARG A 111 -28.63 -12.43 1.24
CA ARG A 111 -29.45 -13.04 2.30
C ARG A 111 -28.76 -14.27 2.90
N LEU A 112 -28.22 -15.15 2.08
CA LEU A 112 -27.51 -16.35 2.55
C LEU A 112 -26.24 -15.97 3.30
N ALA A 113 -25.44 -15.05 2.78
CA ALA A 113 -24.26 -14.54 3.48
C ALA A 113 -24.60 -13.90 4.83
N ASP A 114 -25.70 -13.16 4.91
CA ASP A 114 -26.20 -12.57 6.17
C ASP A 114 -26.57 -13.67 7.18
N GLN A 115 -27.30 -14.70 6.74
CA GLN A 115 -27.68 -15.86 7.56
C GLN A 115 -26.46 -16.67 8.07
N MET A 116 -25.37 -16.68 7.31
CA MET A 116 -24.10 -17.29 7.72
C MET A 116 -23.35 -16.49 8.78
N GLY A 117 -23.79 -15.26 9.09
CA GLY A 117 -23.10 -14.36 10.01
C GLY A 117 -21.89 -13.66 9.38
N ALA A 118 -21.87 -13.52 8.05
CA ALA A 118 -20.87 -12.70 7.37
C ALA A 118 -21.03 -11.21 7.75
N ALA A 119 -19.94 -10.47 7.66
CA ALA A 119 -19.86 -9.03 7.88
C ALA A 119 -20.33 -8.24 6.64
N ALA A 120 -19.99 -8.75 5.46
CA ALA A 120 -20.36 -8.22 4.15
C ALA A 120 -20.28 -9.33 3.10
N LEU A 121 -20.78 -9.04 1.90
CA LEU A 121 -20.64 -9.89 0.72
C LEU A 121 -19.80 -9.18 -0.35
N VAL A 122 -18.81 -9.88 -0.89
CA VAL A 122 -18.06 -9.45 -2.08
C VAL A 122 -18.34 -10.42 -3.22
N ILE A 123 -18.81 -9.89 -4.34
CA ILE A 123 -19.14 -10.65 -5.54
C ILE A 123 -18.05 -10.40 -6.59
N ILE A 124 -17.44 -11.47 -7.09
CA ILE A 124 -16.50 -11.43 -8.21
C ILE A 124 -17.31 -11.48 -9.50
N SER A 125 -17.18 -10.43 -10.32
CA SER A 125 -17.77 -10.40 -11.66
C SER A 125 -17.17 -11.47 -12.56
N ASP A 126 -17.95 -11.91 -13.55
CA ASP A 126 -17.52 -12.77 -14.66
C ASP A 126 -16.68 -12.02 -15.72
N THR A 127 -16.66 -10.69 -15.64
CA THR A 127 -15.89 -9.80 -16.51
C THR A 127 -15.11 -8.76 -15.69
N ASP A 128 -14.19 -8.04 -16.35
CA ASP A 128 -13.54 -6.89 -15.72
C ASP A 128 -14.37 -5.61 -15.83
N ASP A 129 -15.44 -5.58 -16.63
CA ASP A 129 -16.38 -4.45 -16.72
C ASP A 129 -17.44 -4.59 -15.63
N VAL A 130 -17.27 -3.85 -14.54
CA VAL A 130 -18.10 -3.98 -13.34
C VAL A 130 -18.95 -2.74 -13.10
N SER A 131 -20.22 -3.00 -12.80
CA SER A 131 -21.16 -2.05 -12.22
C SER A 131 -21.58 -2.52 -10.82
N ALA A 132 -22.28 -1.67 -10.08
CA ALA A 132 -22.97 -2.12 -8.86
C ALA A 132 -23.89 -3.30 -9.21
N PRO A 133 -24.00 -4.31 -8.31
CA PRO A 133 -25.11 -5.23 -8.40
C PRO A 133 -26.43 -4.45 -8.24
N VAL A 134 -27.49 -4.98 -8.83
CA VAL A 134 -28.82 -4.37 -8.79
C VAL A 134 -29.78 -5.45 -8.33
N ALA A 135 -30.51 -5.14 -7.27
CA ALA A 135 -31.55 -5.99 -6.74
C ALA A 135 -32.94 -5.39 -6.90
N ASP A 136 -33.93 -6.27 -7.00
CA ASP A 136 -35.35 -5.98 -6.90
C ASP A 136 -35.88 -6.54 -5.57
N LEU A 137 -35.65 -5.81 -4.48
CA LEU A 137 -36.08 -6.22 -3.14
C LEU A 137 -37.56 -5.87 -2.92
N ALA A 138 -38.31 -6.83 -2.38
CA ALA A 138 -39.59 -6.54 -1.77
C ALA A 138 -39.40 -5.68 -0.50
N ILE A 139 -40.39 -4.85 -0.17
CA ILE A 139 -40.34 -3.85 0.93
C ILE A 139 -39.95 -4.48 2.30
N ASP A 140 -40.25 -5.77 2.51
CA ASP A 140 -40.03 -6.47 3.78
C ASP A 140 -38.73 -7.31 3.83
N ASP A 141 -37.95 -7.38 2.74
CA ASP A 141 -36.70 -8.13 2.70
C ASP A 141 -35.55 -7.35 3.36
N GLN A 142 -35.37 -7.54 4.67
CA GLN A 142 -34.26 -6.94 5.41
C GLN A 142 -32.98 -7.76 5.26
N ILE A 143 -32.05 -7.25 4.44
CA ILE A 143 -30.65 -7.69 4.40
C ILE A 143 -29.84 -6.68 5.21
N SER A 144 -29.13 -7.14 6.24
CA SER A 144 -28.43 -6.27 7.19
C SER A 144 -26.97 -5.99 6.81
N ILE A 145 -26.40 -6.81 5.92
CA ILE A 145 -25.01 -6.66 5.47
C ILE A 145 -24.93 -5.88 4.18
N ALA A 146 -23.79 -5.24 3.95
CA ALA A 146 -23.53 -4.61 2.67
C ALA A 146 -23.05 -5.63 1.61
N SER A 147 -23.42 -5.40 0.36
CA SER A 147 -22.99 -6.19 -0.80
C SER A 147 -22.22 -5.30 -1.78
N VAL A 148 -21.11 -5.81 -2.30
CA VAL A 148 -20.29 -5.12 -3.30
C VAL A 148 -19.87 -6.06 -4.43
N MET A 149 -19.60 -5.50 -5.60
CA MET A 149 -19.00 -6.23 -6.72
C MET A 149 -17.60 -5.71 -7.03
N ILE A 150 -16.70 -6.65 -7.33
CA ILE A 150 -15.32 -6.39 -7.78
C ILE A 150 -15.07 -7.01 -9.15
N ARG A 151 -14.04 -6.51 -9.84
CA ARG A 151 -13.59 -7.00 -11.15
C ARG A 151 -13.12 -8.45 -11.07
N ARG A 152 -13.33 -9.21 -12.15
CA ARG A 152 -12.86 -10.59 -12.29
C ARG A 152 -11.38 -10.73 -11.93
N SER A 153 -10.52 -9.91 -12.54
CA SER A 153 -9.07 -9.91 -12.31
C SER A 153 -8.69 -9.74 -10.84
N ALA A 154 -9.33 -8.80 -10.13
CA ALA A 154 -9.12 -8.62 -8.70
C ALA A 154 -9.58 -9.83 -7.87
N GLY A 155 -10.70 -10.45 -8.25
CA GLY A 155 -11.16 -11.70 -7.64
C GLY A 155 -10.17 -12.86 -7.82
N HIS A 156 -9.57 -13.00 -9.02
CA HIS A 156 -8.52 -13.99 -9.26
C HIS A 156 -7.26 -13.71 -8.43
N MET A 157 -6.85 -12.45 -8.32
CA MET A 157 -5.73 -12.06 -7.46
C MET A 157 -6.00 -12.46 -6.00
N LEU A 158 -7.14 -12.09 -5.44
CA LEU A 158 -7.50 -12.45 -4.07
C LEU A 158 -7.55 -13.97 -3.88
N ARG A 159 -8.14 -14.70 -4.83
CA ARG A 159 -8.19 -16.18 -4.78
C ARG A 159 -6.80 -16.80 -4.84
N HIS A 160 -5.87 -16.21 -5.60
CA HIS A 160 -4.49 -16.66 -5.64
C HIS A 160 -3.79 -16.48 -4.29
N VAL A 161 -3.91 -15.29 -3.69
CA VAL A 161 -3.34 -15.00 -2.36
C VAL A 161 -3.96 -15.88 -1.27
N ALA A 162 -5.28 -16.11 -1.32
CA ALA A 162 -6.03 -16.88 -0.33
C ALA A 162 -5.59 -18.35 -0.23
N LYS A 163 -4.92 -18.89 -1.26
CA LYS A 163 -4.34 -20.24 -1.22
C LYS A 163 -3.14 -20.34 -0.27
N HIS A 164 -2.50 -19.22 0.02
CA HIS A 164 -1.22 -19.17 0.74
C HIS A 164 -1.34 -18.46 2.10
N MET A 165 -2.34 -17.61 2.28
CA MET A 165 -2.57 -16.90 3.55
C MET A 165 -4.03 -16.51 3.73
N THR A 166 -4.42 -16.27 4.99
CA THR A 166 -5.64 -15.53 5.30
C THR A 166 -5.48 -14.07 4.91
N ILE A 167 -6.44 -13.54 4.17
CA ILE A 167 -6.44 -12.14 3.72
C ILE A 167 -7.23 -11.31 4.71
N TYR A 168 -6.63 -10.20 5.15
CA TYR A 168 -7.28 -9.20 5.99
C TYR A 168 -7.34 -7.86 5.24
N GLY A 169 -8.38 -7.08 5.48
CA GLY A 169 -8.53 -5.79 4.84
C GLY A 169 -9.75 -5.01 5.31
N ARG A 170 -9.92 -3.80 4.77
CA ARG A 170 -11.12 -2.97 4.98
C ARG A 170 -11.77 -2.58 3.66
N LEU A 171 -13.09 -2.57 3.63
CA LEU A 171 -13.90 -2.01 2.56
C LEU A 171 -14.21 -0.56 2.93
N ILE A 172 -13.59 0.38 2.22
CA ILE A 172 -13.66 1.81 2.54
C ILE A 172 -14.44 2.54 1.44
N PRO A 173 -15.61 3.11 1.76
CA PRO A 173 -16.35 3.98 0.85
C PRO A 173 -15.53 5.22 0.48
N MET A 174 -15.57 5.61 -0.79
CA MET A 174 -14.80 6.75 -1.27
C MET A 174 -15.74 7.87 -1.74
N THR A 175 -15.45 9.10 -1.35
CA THR A 175 -16.18 10.30 -1.79
C THR A 175 -15.25 11.18 -2.61
N CYS A 176 -15.68 11.58 -3.81
CA CYS A 176 -14.93 12.50 -4.66
C CYS A 176 -15.55 13.90 -4.64
N GLU A 177 -14.73 14.90 -4.37
CA GLU A 177 -15.06 16.31 -4.58
C GLU A 177 -14.64 16.69 -6.01
N ARG A 178 -15.37 17.58 -6.69
CA ARG A 178 -15.10 17.93 -8.12
C ARG A 178 -14.16 19.12 -8.29
N LYS A 179 -13.81 19.85 -7.22
CA LYS A 179 -13.03 21.09 -7.29
C LYS A 179 -12.08 21.23 -6.09
N PRO A 180 -10.82 20.74 -6.18
CA PRO A 180 -10.23 19.89 -7.22
C PRO A 180 -10.82 18.47 -7.22
N TYR A 181 -10.58 17.68 -8.29
CA TYR A 181 -11.01 16.28 -8.34
C TYR A 181 -10.16 15.43 -7.39
N ILE A 182 -10.60 15.28 -6.14
CA ILE A 182 -9.92 14.50 -5.11
C ILE A 182 -10.92 13.53 -4.50
N CYS A 183 -10.52 12.26 -4.42
CA CYS A 183 -11.31 11.23 -3.77
C CYS A 183 -10.63 10.82 -2.47
N LYS A 184 -11.36 10.91 -1.36
CA LYS A 184 -10.88 10.59 -0.01
C LYS A 184 -11.85 9.63 0.71
N PRO A 185 -11.38 8.89 1.72
CA PRO A 185 -12.28 8.18 2.62
C PRO A 185 -13.22 9.16 3.34
N ARG A 186 -14.25 8.62 4.00
CA ARG A 186 -15.24 9.43 4.71
C ARG A 186 -14.74 9.85 6.08
N TYR A 187 -13.98 8.99 6.75
CA TYR A 187 -13.53 9.20 8.12
C TYR A 187 -12.01 9.17 8.24
N ASP A 188 -11.45 9.95 9.18
CA ASP A 188 -10.00 10.02 9.40
C ASP A 188 -9.41 8.66 9.79
N VAL A 189 -10.14 7.85 10.57
CA VAL A 189 -9.74 6.48 10.93
C VAL A 189 -9.58 5.55 9.71
N GLU A 190 -10.31 5.81 8.64
CA GLU A 190 -10.15 5.07 7.37
C GLU A 190 -8.90 5.57 6.63
N GLU A 191 -8.61 6.87 6.68
CA GLU A 191 -7.37 7.43 6.12
C GLU A 191 -6.12 6.91 6.84
N ASP A 192 -6.15 6.85 8.17
CA ASP A 192 -5.08 6.29 8.99
C ASP A 192 -4.86 4.81 8.66
N TYR A 193 -5.95 4.04 8.49
CA TYR A 193 -5.85 2.66 8.06
C TYR A 193 -5.23 2.53 6.67
N ILE A 194 -5.61 3.38 5.70
CA ILE A 194 -5.02 3.37 4.35
C ILE A 194 -3.50 3.61 4.41
N LYS A 195 -3.05 4.57 5.24
CA LYS A 195 -1.64 4.91 5.40
C LYS A 195 -0.84 3.80 6.10
N ALA A 196 -1.43 3.15 7.11
CA ALA A 196 -0.75 2.15 7.92
C ALA A 196 -0.79 0.73 7.32
N ALA A 197 -1.92 0.31 6.75
CA ALA A 197 -2.15 -1.09 6.39
C ALA A 197 -1.62 -1.45 5.00
N SER A 198 -1.60 -0.53 4.03
CA SER A 198 -1.06 -0.80 2.69
C SER A 198 0.47 -0.83 2.70
N ALA A 199 1.07 -1.73 1.94
CA ALA A 199 2.53 -1.77 1.79
C ALA A 199 2.96 -0.76 0.73
N ARG A 200 3.62 0.34 1.14
CA ARG A 200 4.22 1.34 0.23
C ARG A 200 5.74 1.22 0.16
N SER A 201 6.36 0.71 1.22
CA SER A 201 7.79 0.48 1.28
C SER A 201 8.16 -0.49 2.40
N GLY A 202 9.43 -0.80 2.51
CA GLY A 202 9.93 -1.67 3.56
C GLY A 202 11.40 -2.07 3.37
N PHE A 203 11.78 -3.16 4.03
CA PHE A 203 13.13 -3.71 4.00
C PHE A 203 13.18 -5.01 3.23
N VAL A 204 14.30 -5.24 2.54
CA VAL A 204 14.68 -6.55 2.00
C VAL A 204 15.84 -7.08 2.84
N SER A 205 15.68 -8.29 3.35
CA SER A 205 16.71 -9.00 4.10
C SER A 205 17.04 -10.34 3.44
N ILE A 206 18.27 -10.79 3.62
CA ILE A 206 18.72 -12.13 3.26
C ILE A 206 18.75 -13.01 4.52
N LEU A 207 18.23 -14.23 4.37
CA LEU A 207 18.37 -15.33 5.30
C LEU A 207 19.28 -16.38 4.65
N GLN A 208 20.42 -16.67 5.29
CA GLN A 208 21.30 -17.79 4.95
C GLN A 208 21.13 -18.89 6.00
N GLU A 209 21.28 -20.15 5.58
CA GLU A 209 21.37 -21.27 6.53
C GLU A 209 22.55 -20.99 7.48
N ASP A 210 22.26 -20.85 8.78
CA ASP A 210 23.21 -20.60 9.87
C ASP A 210 23.70 -19.15 10.12
N GLN A 211 23.09 -18.13 9.49
CA GLN A 211 23.38 -16.72 9.81
C GLN A 211 22.16 -15.93 10.25
N ASP A 212 22.42 -14.87 11.02
CA ASP A 212 21.42 -13.86 11.36
C ASP A 212 20.89 -13.16 10.10
N GLU A 213 19.66 -12.66 10.18
CA GLU A 213 19.01 -11.91 9.11
C GLU A 213 19.83 -10.66 8.75
N VAL A 214 20.41 -10.65 7.54
CA VAL A 214 21.21 -9.50 7.04
C VAL A 214 20.33 -8.59 6.20
N ARG A 215 20.15 -7.35 6.66
CA ARG A 215 19.40 -6.33 5.92
C ARG A 215 20.20 -5.87 4.70
N MET A 216 19.64 -6.04 3.51
CA MET A 216 20.27 -5.66 2.24
C MET A 216 19.95 -4.24 1.81
N GLY A 217 18.79 -3.72 2.21
CA GLY A 217 18.36 -2.37 1.91
C GLY A 217 16.85 -2.23 1.95
N HIS A 218 16.34 -1.24 1.22
CA HIS A 218 14.93 -0.86 1.23
C HIS A 218 14.28 -1.11 -0.13
N PHE A 219 12.95 -1.21 -0.11
CA PHE A 219 12.14 -1.26 -1.32
C PHE A 219 11.02 -0.21 -1.29
N LEU A 220 10.61 0.25 -2.47
CA LEU A 220 9.31 0.87 -2.69
C LEU A 220 8.38 -0.15 -3.35
N ALA A 221 7.17 -0.27 -2.84
CA ALA A 221 6.18 -1.16 -3.43
C ALA A 221 5.56 -0.53 -4.67
N ALA A 222 5.27 -1.34 -5.68
CA ALA A 222 4.54 -0.88 -6.86
C ALA A 222 3.10 -0.47 -6.51
N THR A 223 2.49 0.38 -7.32
CA THR A 223 1.06 0.75 -7.18
C THR A 223 0.11 -0.31 -7.76
N TYR A 224 0.61 -1.54 -7.92
CA TYR A 224 -0.06 -2.73 -8.46
C TYR A 224 0.61 -4.00 -7.92
N GLY A 225 0.02 -5.15 -8.17
CA GLY A 225 0.43 -6.41 -7.57
C GLY A 225 -0.44 -6.77 -6.35
N SER A 226 -0.08 -7.87 -5.70
CA SER A 226 -0.92 -8.48 -4.66
C SER A 226 -0.50 -8.08 -3.23
N VAL A 227 -0.60 -9.01 -2.28
CA VAL A 227 -0.26 -8.80 -0.87
C VAL A 227 1.18 -9.22 -0.64
N LEU A 228 1.94 -8.40 0.08
CA LEU A 228 3.30 -8.75 0.47
C LEU A 228 3.30 -9.75 1.64
N HIS A 229 3.94 -10.89 1.44
CA HIS A 229 4.07 -11.94 2.46
C HIS A 229 5.24 -11.64 3.38
N THR A 230 4.99 -11.05 4.56
CA THR A 230 6.07 -10.65 5.49
C THR A 230 6.62 -11.77 6.39
N LYS A 231 5.93 -12.92 6.41
CA LYS A 231 6.32 -14.11 7.20
C LYS A 231 6.96 -15.21 6.37
N MET A 232 6.93 -15.09 5.04
CA MET A 232 7.46 -16.10 4.13
C MET A 232 8.80 -15.64 3.60
N ALA A 233 9.73 -16.58 3.45
CA ALA A 233 10.98 -16.36 2.77
C ALA A 233 10.89 -16.89 1.33
N PHE A 234 11.55 -16.22 0.39
CA PHE A 234 11.49 -16.52 -1.03
C PHE A 234 12.90 -16.79 -1.55
N PRO A 235 13.19 -17.98 -2.10
CA PRO A 235 14.48 -18.22 -2.73
C PRO A 235 14.73 -17.18 -3.83
N LEU A 236 15.90 -16.55 -3.83
CA LEU A 236 16.28 -15.61 -4.87
C LEU A 236 16.65 -16.38 -6.15
N ALA A 237 15.94 -16.10 -7.25
CA ALA A 237 16.35 -16.54 -8.56
C ALA A 237 17.37 -15.57 -9.19
N ILE A 238 18.18 -16.10 -10.11
CA ILE A 238 19.10 -15.31 -10.94
C ILE A 238 18.32 -14.20 -11.68
N LEU A 239 19.01 -13.09 -11.97
CA LEU A 239 18.54 -12.01 -12.84
C LEU A 239 17.96 -12.60 -14.14
N LEU A 240 16.64 -12.43 -14.35
CA LEU A 240 16.02 -12.85 -15.60
C LEU A 240 16.45 -11.87 -16.69
N ASP A 241 17.11 -12.42 -17.72
CA ASP A 241 17.58 -11.65 -18.88
C ASP A 241 16.43 -10.84 -19.50
N GLU A 242 16.73 -9.62 -19.94
CA GLU A 242 15.73 -8.68 -20.47
C GLU A 242 15.00 -9.26 -21.68
N LYS A 243 15.68 -10.04 -22.53
CA LYS A 243 15.04 -10.72 -23.67
C LYS A 243 14.04 -11.77 -23.19
N LEU A 244 14.40 -12.57 -22.18
CA LEU A 244 13.51 -13.59 -21.62
C LEU A 244 12.32 -12.99 -20.87
N ALA A 245 12.54 -11.87 -20.16
CA ALA A 245 11.49 -11.12 -19.48
C ALA A 245 10.46 -10.55 -20.47
N CYS A 246 10.87 -10.25 -21.71
CA CYS A 246 9.98 -9.77 -22.76
C CYS A 246 9.42 -10.86 -23.68
N THR A 247 9.89 -12.10 -23.57
CA THR A 247 9.41 -13.21 -24.40
C THR A 247 8.19 -13.86 -23.76
N ASN A 248 7.14 -14.05 -24.56
CA ASN A 248 5.92 -14.70 -24.10
C ASN A 248 6.20 -16.18 -23.77
N VAL A 249 5.74 -16.62 -22.59
CA VAL A 249 5.95 -17.99 -22.09
C VAL A 249 5.31 -19.04 -23.00
N VAL A 250 4.25 -18.67 -23.73
CA VAL A 250 3.56 -19.58 -24.67
C VAL A 250 4.46 -20.04 -25.82
N THR A 251 5.50 -19.29 -26.15
CA THR A 251 6.42 -19.56 -27.28
C THR A 251 7.77 -20.12 -26.84
N ASP A 252 7.98 -20.34 -25.54
CA ASP A 252 9.26 -20.77 -24.99
C ASP A 252 9.16 -22.24 -24.55
N ASP A 253 9.89 -23.15 -25.21
CA ASP A 253 9.97 -24.58 -24.87
C ASP A 253 10.66 -24.83 -23.51
N LYS A 254 11.17 -23.77 -22.85
CA LYS A 254 11.76 -23.86 -21.52
C LYS A 254 10.70 -24.03 -20.43
N ASN A 255 11.05 -24.88 -19.47
CA ASN A 255 10.17 -25.36 -18.43
C ASN A 255 9.55 -24.19 -17.62
N PRO A 256 8.21 -23.99 -17.61
CA PRO A 256 7.53 -22.88 -16.93
C PRO A 256 7.65 -22.90 -15.39
N LEU A 257 8.42 -23.85 -14.85
CA LEU A 257 8.62 -24.10 -13.43
C LEU A 257 9.97 -23.60 -12.90
N GLU A 258 10.86 -23.08 -13.76
CA GLU A 258 12.21 -22.64 -13.35
C GLU A 258 12.18 -21.63 -12.18
N TYR A 259 11.18 -20.75 -12.16
CA TYR A 259 11.07 -19.70 -11.15
C TYR A 259 9.95 -19.95 -10.14
N GLN A 260 9.41 -21.16 -10.10
CA GLN A 260 8.30 -21.50 -9.21
C GLN A 260 8.67 -21.22 -7.75
N GLY A 261 7.89 -20.36 -7.08
CA GLY A 261 8.11 -20.03 -5.67
C GLY A 261 9.23 -19.00 -5.42
N LYS A 262 9.97 -18.59 -6.45
CA LYS A 262 11.17 -17.75 -6.31
C LYS A 262 10.87 -16.25 -6.40
N ALA A 263 11.71 -15.44 -5.79
CA ALA A 263 11.79 -14.00 -6.04
C ALA A 263 12.70 -13.74 -7.25
N ILE A 264 12.23 -13.00 -8.26
CA ILE A 264 13.01 -12.69 -9.46
C ILE A 264 13.46 -11.23 -9.44
N LEU A 265 14.75 -11.01 -9.67
CA LEU A 265 15.30 -9.69 -9.94
C LEU A 265 15.18 -9.34 -11.44
N LEU A 266 14.69 -8.15 -11.76
CA LEU A 266 14.56 -7.62 -13.13
C LEU A 266 15.09 -6.19 -13.22
N PRO A 267 15.80 -5.82 -14.30
CA PRO A 267 16.18 -4.43 -14.53
C PRO A 267 14.99 -3.60 -15.02
N ILE A 268 14.81 -2.40 -14.45
CA ILE A 268 13.95 -1.36 -15.01
C ILE A 268 14.77 -0.61 -16.07
N ALA A 269 14.34 -0.69 -17.31
CA ALA A 269 14.87 0.14 -18.38
C ALA A 269 13.71 0.95 -19.00
N PRO A 270 13.85 2.28 -19.17
CA PRO A 270 12.81 3.11 -19.81
C PRO A 270 12.71 2.80 -21.30
N THR A 271 13.80 2.30 -21.90
CA THR A 271 13.88 1.82 -23.27
C THR A 271 14.19 0.33 -23.23
N GLY A 272 13.31 -0.48 -23.79
CA GLY A 272 13.48 -1.92 -23.86
C GLY A 272 12.48 -2.52 -24.86
N PRO A 273 12.62 -3.82 -25.16
CA PRO A 273 11.76 -4.50 -26.13
C PRO A 273 10.30 -4.65 -25.65
N CYS A 274 10.03 -4.41 -24.36
CA CYS A 274 8.70 -4.43 -23.78
C CYS A 274 8.61 -3.54 -22.52
N THR A 275 7.38 -3.27 -22.08
CA THR A 275 7.09 -2.47 -20.89
C THR A 275 7.42 -3.19 -19.58
N THR A 276 7.63 -2.46 -18.48
CA THR A 276 7.83 -3.05 -17.14
C THR A 276 6.67 -3.95 -16.72
N LEU A 277 5.42 -3.57 -17.03
CA LEU A 277 4.25 -4.39 -16.72
C LEU A 277 4.28 -5.72 -17.48
N GLU A 278 4.70 -5.72 -18.75
CA GLU A 278 4.87 -6.95 -19.53
C GLU A 278 5.98 -7.83 -18.96
N LYS A 279 7.12 -7.25 -18.55
CA LYS A 279 8.20 -7.99 -17.86
C LYS A 279 7.69 -8.70 -16.61
N VAL A 280 6.96 -7.98 -15.75
CA VAL A 280 6.35 -8.53 -14.52
C VAL A 280 5.34 -9.62 -14.84
N SER A 281 4.46 -9.38 -15.81
CA SER A 281 3.43 -10.35 -16.26
C SER A 281 4.07 -11.66 -16.75
N ASN A 282 5.14 -11.57 -17.55
CA ASN A 282 5.86 -12.75 -18.03
C ASN A 282 6.61 -13.46 -16.89
N ALA A 283 7.24 -12.72 -15.97
CA ALA A 283 7.87 -13.31 -14.79
C ALA A 283 6.88 -14.11 -13.94
N GLN A 284 5.69 -13.55 -13.68
CA GLN A 284 4.61 -14.26 -12.99
C GLN A 284 4.17 -15.53 -13.73
N ARG A 285 4.02 -15.48 -15.06
CA ARG A 285 3.65 -16.66 -15.87
C ARG A 285 4.72 -17.75 -15.84
N ARG A 286 5.98 -17.41 -15.54
CA ARG A 286 7.10 -18.34 -15.33
C ARG A 286 7.20 -18.86 -13.90
N GLY A 287 6.21 -18.57 -13.05
CA GLY A 287 6.11 -19.11 -11.69
C GLY A 287 6.67 -18.22 -10.58
N ALA A 288 7.17 -17.01 -10.91
CA ALA A 288 7.68 -16.07 -9.92
C ALA A 288 6.63 -15.83 -8.81
N SER A 289 7.08 -15.75 -7.56
CA SER A 289 6.23 -15.40 -6.42
C SER A 289 6.44 -13.98 -5.91
N VAL A 290 7.57 -13.35 -6.27
CA VAL A 290 7.85 -11.93 -6.04
C VAL A 290 8.66 -11.42 -7.22
N VAL A 291 8.42 -10.18 -7.65
CA VAL A 291 9.28 -9.49 -8.61
C VAL A 291 9.93 -8.29 -7.95
N ILE A 292 11.26 -8.24 -8.03
CA ILE A 292 12.10 -7.14 -7.55
C ILE A 292 12.64 -6.41 -8.77
N LEU A 293 12.27 -5.15 -8.90
CA LEU A 293 12.64 -4.29 -10.00
C LEU A 293 13.84 -3.43 -9.58
N LYS A 294 15.01 -3.74 -10.14
CA LYS A 294 16.24 -2.99 -9.95
C LYS A 294 16.21 -1.70 -10.77
N GLN A 295 16.35 -0.55 -10.10
CA GLN A 295 16.49 0.73 -10.78
C GLN A 295 17.86 0.89 -11.48
N GLN A 296 17.92 1.82 -12.42
CA GLN A 296 19.16 2.16 -13.12
C GLN A 296 20.10 2.98 -12.20
N GLU A 297 21.40 2.87 -12.45
CA GLU A 297 22.46 3.52 -11.66
C GLU A 297 22.31 5.05 -11.57
N ASN A 298 21.82 5.70 -12.64
CA ASN A 298 21.74 7.15 -12.72
C ASN A 298 20.37 7.73 -12.30
N THR A 299 19.56 6.98 -11.56
CA THR A 299 18.26 7.47 -11.09
C THR A 299 18.43 8.43 -9.91
N THR A 300 17.89 9.64 -10.02
CA THR A 300 18.01 10.67 -8.96
C THR A 300 17.16 10.35 -7.74
N PHE A 301 16.04 9.65 -7.93
CA PHE A 301 15.16 9.22 -6.84
C PHE A 301 14.46 7.90 -7.16
N LEU A 302 14.23 7.10 -6.12
CA LEU A 302 13.47 5.86 -6.20
C LEU A 302 11.99 6.20 -6.44
N THR A 303 11.39 5.56 -7.44
CA THR A 303 9.97 5.75 -7.78
C THR A 303 9.24 4.43 -7.69
N PRO A 304 8.04 4.40 -7.09
CA PRO A 304 7.23 3.21 -7.10
C PRO A 304 6.83 2.88 -8.55
N PRO A 305 7.06 1.65 -9.01
CA PRO A 305 6.56 1.19 -10.30
C PRO A 305 5.05 1.41 -10.34
N SER A 306 4.58 2.09 -11.38
CA SER A 306 3.17 2.45 -11.45
C SER A 306 2.59 2.19 -12.83
N VAL A 307 1.27 2.04 -12.84
CA VAL A 307 0.45 2.00 -14.04
C VAL A 307 -0.53 3.14 -13.99
N ARG A 308 -0.91 3.67 -15.15
CA ARG A 308 -1.82 4.83 -15.25
C ARG A 308 -3.11 4.64 -14.45
N ARG A 309 -3.63 3.41 -14.41
CA ARG A 309 -4.83 2.99 -13.69
C ARG A 309 -4.53 1.66 -13.02
N SER A 310 -4.66 1.57 -11.70
CA SER A 310 -4.30 0.37 -10.93
C SER A 310 -5.01 -0.89 -11.44
N TRP A 311 -6.26 -0.76 -11.89
CA TRP A 311 -7.03 -1.89 -12.42
C TRP A 311 -6.51 -2.46 -13.75
N HIS A 312 -5.65 -1.74 -14.49
CA HIS A 312 -4.98 -2.31 -15.66
C HIS A 312 -3.97 -3.41 -15.29
N ALA A 313 -3.58 -3.51 -14.02
CA ALA A 313 -2.59 -4.45 -13.51
C ALA A 313 -3.15 -5.40 -12.42
N TYR A 314 -4.48 -5.53 -12.30
CA TYR A 314 -5.09 -6.51 -11.39
C TYR A 314 -4.83 -7.97 -11.78
N ASN A 315 -4.35 -8.21 -13.01
CA ASN A 315 -3.86 -9.53 -13.43
C ASN A 315 -2.47 -9.87 -12.86
N ILE A 316 -1.79 -8.92 -12.22
CA ILE A 316 -0.55 -9.18 -11.49
C ILE A 316 -0.93 -9.65 -10.08
N THR A 317 -0.77 -10.94 -9.83
CA THR A 317 -1.17 -11.65 -8.61
C THR A 317 -0.04 -11.86 -7.62
N ILE A 318 1.14 -11.31 -7.90
CA ILE A 318 2.33 -11.37 -7.03
C ILE A 318 2.76 -9.96 -6.60
N PRO A 319 3.42 -9.80 -5.45
CA PRO A 319 3.99 -8.52 -5.05
C PRO A 319 5.11 -8.08 -6.01
N VAL A 320 5.15 -6.78 -6.29
CA VAL A 320 6.12 -6.13 -7.17
C VAL A 320 6.77 -5.00 -6.41
N LEU A 321 8.09 -5.07 -6.25
CA LEU A 321 8.88 -4.17 -5.43
C LEU A 321 9.94 -3.51 -6.30
N ALA A 322 10.33 -2.27 -5.99
CA ALA A 322 11.47 -1.59 -6.61
C ALA A 322 12.56 -1.34 -5.58
N VAL A 323 13.80 -1.57 -5.98
CA VAL A 323 15.00 -1.36 -5.16
C VAL A 323 15.99 -0.47 -5.92
N SER A 324 16.89 0.17 -5.18
CA SER A 324 17.96 0.96 -5.77
C SER A 324 18.90 0.10 -6.60
N ASN A 325 19.71 0.74 -7.46
CA ASN A 325 20.73 0.03 -8.22
C ASN A 325 21.72 -0.71 -7.29
N GLY A 326 22.14 -0.06 -6.18
CA GLY A 326 23.08 -0.64 -5.22
C GLY A 326 22.53 -1.91 -4.57
N VAL A 327 21.30 -1.85 -4.05
CA VAL A 327 20.62 -3.03 -3.49
C VAL A 327 20.46 -4.12 -4.56
N GLY A 328 20.05 -3.77 -5.78
CA GLY A 328 19.91 -4.74 -6.86
C GLY A 328 21.23 -5.38 -7.31
N VAL A 329 22.35 -4.65 -7.30
CA VAL A 329 23.69 -5.22 -7.55
C VAL A 329 24.05 -6.20 -6.43
N ASN A 330 23.87 -5.79 -5.17
CA ASN A 330 24.16 -6.65 -4.02
C ASN A 330 23.31 -7.91 -3.99
N LEU A 331 22.03 -7.84 -4.38
CA LEU A 331 21.20 -9.04 -4.54
C LEU A 331 21.72 -9.93 -5.68
N ALA A 332 22.13 -9.34 -6.80
CA ALA A 332 22.62 -10.10 -7.95
C ALA A 332 23.94 -10.85 -7.69
N THR A 333 24.75 -10.43 -6.70
CA THR A 333 25.97 -11.17 -6.34
C THR A 333 25.66 -12.49 -5.63
N HIS A 334 24.51 -12.59 -4.95
CA HIS A 334 24.06 -13.76 -4.19
C HIS A 334 23.26 -14.73 -5.09
N ASN A 335 23.90 -15.25 -6.15
CA ASN A 335 23.25 -16.12 -7.13
C ASN A 335 22.80 -17.49 -6.53
N ASP A 336 22.10 -18.31 -7.33
CA ASP A 336 21.48 -19.60 -6.95
C ASP A 336 22.45 -20.60 -6.25
N ARG A 337 23.76 -20.34 -6.24
CA ARG A 337 24.77 -21.16 -5.53
C ARG A 337 24.73 -21.02 -4.02
N ASP A 338 24.28 -19.88 -3.49
CA ASP A 338 24.34 -19.57 -2.06
C ASP A 338 23.01 -19.82 -1.32
N ALA A 339 22.03 -20.47 -1.99
CA ALA A 339 20.70 -20.79 -1.44
C ALA A 339 20.06 -19.63 -0.62
N VAL A 340 20.16 -18.41 -1.15
CA VAL A 340 19.71 -17.20 -0.45
C VAL A 340 18.19 -17.10 -0.46
N ASN A 341 17.60 -16.94 0.73
CA ASN A 341 16.19 -16.68 0.90
C ASN A 341 15.95 -15.21 1.24
N LEU A 342 15.07 -14.55 0.51
CA LEU A 342 14.68 -13.16 0.76
C LEU A 342 13.49 -13.09 1.70
N ARG A 343 13.57 -12.20 2.68
CA ARG A 343 12.46 -11.83 3.55
C ARG A 343 12.16 -10.35 3.38
N PHE A 344 10.87 -10.01 3.50
CA PHE A 344 10.39 -8.65 3.38
C PHE A 344 9.66 -8.21 4.65
N GLU A 345 9.91 -6.98 5.06
CA GLU A 345 9.22 -6.33 6.17
C GLU A 345 8.61 -5.00 5.70
N VAL A 346 7.35 -4.73 6.01
CA VAL A 346 6.68 -3.48 5.65
C VAL A 346 7.09 -2.38 6.62
N SER A 347 7.55 -1.27 6.07
CA SER A 347 7.80 -0.02 6.80
C SER A 347 7.56 1.15 5.86
N ASN A 348 6.43 1.84 6.04
CA ASN A 348 5.97 2.88 5.09
C ASN A 348 6.71 4.20 5.21
N GLY A 349 7.52 4.39 6.25
CA GLY A 349 8.29 5.62 6.45
C GLY A 349 9.27 5.91 5.31
N PHE A 350 9.87 4.89 4.69
CA PHE A 350 10.73 5.08 3.52
C PHE A 350 9.99 5.67 2.32
N ALA A 351 8.75 5.25 2.06
CA ALA A 351 7.93 5.84 1.02
C ALA A 351 7.63 7.32 1.33
N ASP A 352 7.33 7.65 2.59
CA ASP A 352 7.12 9.04 3.01
C ASP A 352 8.38 9.89 2.85
N ALA A 353 9.56 9.33 3.16
CA ALA A 353 10.84 10.00 2.96
C ALA A 353 11.14 10.25 1.47
N TRP A 354 10.83 9.30 0.59
CA TRP A 354 10.96 9.49 -0.87
C TRP A 354 9.91 10.44 -1.45
N ASP A 355 8.70 10.48 -0.87
CA ASP A 355 7.68 11.46 -1.25
C ASP A 355 8.12 12.89 -0.88
N LEU A 356 8.82 13.06 0.26
CA LEU A 356 9.45 14.32 0.65
C LEU A 356 10.51 14.77 -0.38
N VAL A 357 11.39 13.85 -0.81
CA VAL A 357 12.39 14.14 -1.87
C VAL A 357 11.68 14.62 -3.15
N ARG A 358 10.59 13.95 -3.53
CA ARG A 358 9.84 14.28 -4.75
C ARG A 358 9.14 15.64 -4.64
N GLU A 359 8.54 15.96 -3.50
CA GLU A 359 7.92 17.25 -3.25
C GLU A 359 8.92 18.40 -3.45
N PHE A 360 10.14 18.23 -2.93
CA PHE A 360 11.19 19.22 -3.04
C PHE A 360 12.01 19.14 -4.33
N SER A 361 11.63 18.28 -5.29
CA SER A 361 12.29 18.21 -6.61
C SER A 361 12.00 19.41 -7.52
N VAL A 362 11.08 20.30 -7.12
CA VAL A 362 10.69 21.49 -7.91
C VAL A 362 11.06 22.78 -7.20
N ARG A 363 11.49 23.80 -7.95
CA ARG A 363 11.97 25.08 -7.39
C ARG A 363 10.93 25.80 -6.52
N SER A 364 9.65 25.62 -6.83
CA SER A 364 8.52 26.23 -6.11
C SER A 364 8.33 25.71 -4.68
N ALA A 365 8.83 24.51 -4.37
CA ALA A 365 8.79 23.96 -3.02
C ALA A 365 9.86 24.58 -2.10
N TRP A 366 10.90 25.19 -2.67
CA TRP A 366 11.98 25.80 -1.92
C TRP A 366 11.71 27.28 -1.60
N PRO A 367 12.23 27.81 -0.48
CA PRO A 367 12.20 29.25 -0.21
C PRO A 367 12.80 30.09 -1.35
N LYS A 368 12.30 31.31 -1.51
CA LYS A 368 12.85 32.25 -2.51
C LYS A 368 14.26 32.73 -2.16
N ARG A 369 14.55 32.92 -0.85
CA ARG A 369 15.86 33.38 -0.37
C ARG A 369 16.81 32.20 -0.24
N VAL A 370 17.96 32.27 -0.93
CA VAL A 370 18.97 31.20 -0.97
C VAL A 370 19.46 30.83 0.43
N GLN A 371 19.72 31.81 1.30
CA GLN A 371 20.14 31.58 2.69
C GLN A 371 19.15 30.71 3.50
N ARG A 372 17.84 30.81 3.22
CA ARG A 372 16.82 29.97 3.88
C ARG A 372 16.75 28.56 3.30
N CYS A 373 17.29 28.33 2.12
CA CYS A 373 17.26 27.02 1.46
C CYS A 373 18.16 26.03 2.20
N SER A 374 19.33 26.43 2.70
CA SER A 374 20.16 25.52 3.51
C SER A 374 19.52 25.14 4.84
N GLN A 375 18.88 26.10 5.52
CA GLN A 375 18.11 25.81 6.73
C GLN A 375 16.97 24.82 6.46
N THR A 376 16.29 25.00 5.31
CA THR A 376 15.24 24.07 4.87
C THR A 376 15.83 22.69 4.59
N LEU A 377 16.98 22.60 3.91
CA LEU A 377 17.66 21.32 3.66
C LEU A 377 17.99 20.58 4.96
N THR A 378 18.53 21.26 5.97
CA THR A 378 18.80 20.64 7.29
C THR A 378 17.53 20.09 7.94
N GLN A 379 16.43 20.85 7.89
CA GLN A 379 15.13 20.39 8.39
C GLN A 379 14.62 19.17 7.62
N LEU A 380 14.75 19.17 6.29
CA LEU A 380 14.33 18.05 5.44
C LEU A 380 15.16 16.79 5.69
N LEU A 381 16.47 16.92 5.91
CA LEU A 381 17.33 15.79 6.28
C LEU A 381 16.92 15.21 7.63
N ALA A 382 16.66 16.05 8.62
CA ALA A 382 16.16 15.60 9.93
C ALA A 382 14.77 14.93 9.82
N GLN A 383 13.87 15.50 9.01
CA GLN A 383 12.55 14.92 8.76
C GLN A 383 12.66 13.58 8.03
N ALA A 384 13.50 13.46 7.00
CA ALA A 384 13.73 12.22 6.28
C ALA A 384 14.24 11.12 7.20
N ARG A 385 15.22 11.41 8.07
CA ARG A 385 15.69 10.48 9.11
C ARG A 385 14.58 10.05 10.07
N GLY A 386 13.75 11.00 10.50
CA GLY A 386 12.58 10.72 11.37
C GLY A 386 11.53 9.83 10.71
N LEU A 387 11.42 9.88 9.38
CA LEU A 387 10.60 8.98 8.56
C LEU A 387 11.32 7.65 8.27
N GLY A 388 12.52 7.43 8.81
CA GLY A 388 13.31 6.23 8.58
C GLY A 388 14.16 6.26 7.30
N GLY A 389 14.18 7.38 6.56
CA GLY A 389 15.02 7.56 5.37
C GLY A 389 16.50 7.27 5.65
N ASP A 390 17.15 6.66 4.67
CA ASP A 390 18.53 6.18 4.76
C ASP A 390 19.51 7.12 4.04
N HIS A 391 20.76 6.68 3.95
CA HIS A 391 21.82 7.42 3.25
C HIS A 391 21.50 7.70 1.77
N GLU A 392 20.74 6.82 1.09
CA GLU A 392 20.32 7.06 -0.30
C GLU A 392 19.31 8.21 -0.39
N VAL A 393 18.33 8.26 0.52
CA VAL A 393 17.37 9.37 0.62
C VAL A 393 18.09 10.68 0.93
N GLU A 394 19.04 10.69 1.88
CA GLU A 394 19.81 11.89 2.22
C GLU A 394 20.64 12.38 1.04
N LYS A 395 21.32 11.47 0.34
CA LYS A 395 22.09 11.77 -0.87
C LYS A 395 21.18 12.34 -1.96
N ALA A 396 19.98 11.78 -2.13
CA ALA A 396 19.01 12.29 -3.09
C ALA A 396 18.53 13.71 -2.74
N LEU A 397 18.22 14.00 -1.47
CA LEU A 397 17.85 15.35 -1.02
C LEU A 397 18.97 16.36 -1.27
N LYS A 398 20.21 16.00 -0.96
CA LYS A 398 21.40 16.81 -1.23
C LYS A 398 21.55 17.09 -2.73
N ASN A 399 21.41 16.07 -3.58
CA ASN A 399 21.47 16.22 -5.04
C ASN A 399 20.34 17.11 -5.58
N VAL A 400 19.12 16.96 -5.06
CA VAL A 400 17.98 17.81 -5.42
C VAL A 400 18.26 19.27 -5.04
N PHE A 401 18.80 19.53 -3.85
CA PHE A 401 19.18 20.88 -3.44
C PHE A 401 20.19 21.51 -4.41
N VAL A 402 21.29 20.82 -4.73
CA VAL A 402 22.29 21.33 -5.69
C VAL A 402 21.66 21.60 -7.05
N THR A 403 20.86 20.66 -7.55
CA THR A 403 20.29 20.74 -8.91
C THR A 403 19.20 21.81 -9.03
N VAL A 404 18.33 21.94 -8.03
CA VAL A 404 17.13 22.79 -8.08
C VAL A 404 17.42 24.19 -7.54
N VAL A 405 18.22 24.31 -6.48
CA VAL A 405 18.53 25.59 -5.83
C VAL A 405 19.81 26.20 -6.42
N GLY A 406 20.72 25.39 -6.97
CA GLY A 406 22.02 25.85 -7.46
C GLY A 406 23.06 26.05 -6.35
N GLY A 407 22.81 25.51 -5.15
CA GLY A 407 23.75 25.60 -4.04
C GLY A 407 24.96 24.67 -4.22
N GLN A 408 26.11 25.06 -3.69
CA GLN A 408 27.26 24.15 -3.51
C GLN A 408 27.18 23.51 -2.12
N LEU A 409 27.39 22.19 -2.07
CA LEU A 409 27.64 21.47 -0.82
C LEU A 409 29.16 21.43 -0.63
N GLU A 410 29.66 22.05 0.43
CA GLU A 410 31.04 21.79 0.84
C GLU A 410 31.08 20.41 1.52
N SER A 411 31.83 19.48 0.94
CA SER A 411 32.16 18.23 1.61
C SER A 411 33.30 18.50 2.59
N THR A 412 33.01 18.55 3.88
CA THR A 412 34.06 18.34 4.89
C THR A 412 34.43 16.86 4.92
N ASP A 413 35.20 16.44 3.92
CA ASP A 413 35.97 15.19 3.98
C ASP A 413 37.17 15.45 4.90
N HIS A 414 36.93 15.33 6.21
CA HIS A 414 38.03 15.10 7.13
C HIS A 414 38.37 13.62 7.06
N SER A 415 39.40 13.34 6.26
CA SER A 415 40.28 12.21 6.53
C SER A 415 40.63 12.24 8.02
N ASP A 416 40.30 11.18 8.75
CA ASP A 416 41.33 10.42 9.44
C ASP A 416 40.75 9.23 10.20
N ASP A 417 41.63 8.26 10.30
CA ASP A 417 41.54 7.02 11.04
C ASP A 417 41.05 7.18 12.49
N LEU A 418 40.61 6.04 13.03
CA LEU A 418 40.22 5.72 14.42
C LEU A 418 38.79 6.06 14.88
N TYR A 419 38.05 4.97 15.10
CA TYR A 419 37.11 4.70 16.20
C TYR A 419 36.70 5.88 17.10
N GLU A 420 35.45 6.34 17.00
CA GLU A 420 34.44 6.23 18.06
C GLU A 420 33.08 6.78 17.63
N HIS A 421 32.02 6.16 18.14
CA HIS A 421 30.63 6.54 17.93
C HIS A 421 30.32 7.92 18.53
N HIS A 422 30.20 8.95 17.69
CA HIS A 422 29.34 10.10 17.99
C HIS A 422 28.78 10.72 16.71
N SER A 423 27.49 11.06 16.78
CA SER A 423 26.69 11.71 15.74
C SER A 423 27.43 12.92 15.15
N ARG A 424 27.88 12.82 13.90
CA ARG A 424 28.49 13.91 13.14
C ARG A 424 27.38 14.79 12.54
N ASP A 425 27.32 16.04 12.99
CA ASP A 425 26.60 17.11 12.28
C ASP A 425 27.51 17.69 11.19
N GLU A 426 27.09 17.57 9.93
CA GLU A 426 27.72 18.26 8.80
C GLU A 426 27.22 19.71 8.74
N SER A 427 28.13 20.68 8.77
CA SER A 427 27.82 22.10 8.60
C SER A 427 27.71 22.47 7.12
N ILE A 428 26.56 23.05 6.71
CA ILE A 428 26.30 23.47 5.33
C ILE A 428 26.48 25.00 5.22
N HIS A 429 27.52 25.45 4.50
CA HIS A 429 27.70 26.85 4.11
C HIS A 429 27.35 27.07 2.64
N ILE A 430 26.69 28.20 2.32
CA ILE A 430 26.42 28.61 0.95
C ILE A 430 27.49 29.64 0.56
N VAL A 431 28.27 29.35 -0.46
CA VAL A 431 29.13 30.35 -1.11
C VAL A 431 28.28 31.11 -2.13
N GLU A 432 28.12 32.41 -1.93
CA GLU A 432 27.49 33.32 -2.90
C GLU A 432 28.42 33.49 -4.11
N ASN A 433 28.20 32.73 -5.18
CA ASN A 433 28.66 33.14 -6.50
C ASN A 433 27.64 34.11 -7.11
N VAL A 434 27.71 35.37 -6.69
CA VAL A 434 27.09 36.48 -7.42
C VAL A 434 27.90 36.71 -8.68
N GLN A 435 27.51 36.03 -9.76
CA GLN A 435 27.76 36.53 -11.11
C GLN A 435 26.43 37.03 -11.65
N THR A 436 26.16 38.32 -11.39
CA THR A 436 25.18 39.12 -12.11
C THR A 436 25.44 38.97 -13.60
N ARG A 437 24.57 38.20 -14.27
CA ARG A 437 24.44 38.24 -15.72
C ARG A 437 23.24 39.13 -16.02
N ASP A 438 23.54 40.42 -16.10
CA ASP A 438 22.68 41.40 -16.74
C ASP A 438 22.54 41.05 -18.24
N GLU A 439 21.31 41.24 -18.74
CA GLU A 439 20.92 41.45 -20.15
C GLU A 439 21.11 40.30 -21.16
N LEU A 440 20.02 39.58 -21.49
CA LEU A 440 19.08 39.81 -22.62
C LEU A 440 18.05 38.68 -22.74
#